data_AF-A0A9D7I088-F1
#
_entry.id   AF-A0A9D7I088-F1
#
_cell.length_a   1.000
_cell.length_b   1.000
_cell.length_c   1.000
_cell.angle_alpha   90.00
_cell.angle_beta   90.00
_cell.angle_gamma   90.00
#
_symmetry.space_group_name_H-M   'P 1'
#
loop_
_entity.id
_entity.type
_entity.pdbx_description
1 polymer ?
#
loop_
_entity_poly.entity_id
_entity_poly.type
_entity_poly.pdbx_seq_one_letter_code
_entity_poly.pdbx_strand_id
1 'polypeptide(L)'
;MKFAIINGIKTEATKGAKGICPICNSELIAKCGDRKINHWSHKAIRNCDPWWEPESEWHRSWKNNFSQDWQEVLLLDKNTNEKHIADIRTKNGLVIEFQHSPISSQERLSREKFYMTMFWVVDGSRLKKDYSRFLKIQFRRIGPRIFSIDAPEVCLPVAWLIVQ
;
A
#
# COMPACT_ATOMS: atom_id res chain seq x y z
N MET A 1 2.12 3.16 9.99
CA MET A 1 2.58 4.23 9.08
C MET A 1 4.09 4.32 9.19
N LYS A 2 4.79 4.49 8.08
CA LYS A 2 6.25 4.71 8.05
C LYS A 2 6.61 6.14 8.45
N PHE A 3 5.83 7.12 8.00
CA PHE A 3 6.15 8.53 8.19
C PHE A 3 5.13 9.28 9.05
N ALA A 4 5.63 10.31 9.73
CA ALA A 4 4.86 11.37 10.38
C ALA A 4 5.42 12.73 9.96
N ILE A 5 4.68 13.80 10.23
CA ILE A 5 5.16 15.16 10.02
C ILE A 5 5.76 15.71 11.31
N ILE A 6 7.01 16.16 11.25
CA ILE A 6 7.72 16.85 12.34
C ILE A 6 8.27 18.16 11.75
N ASN A 7 7.86 19.31 12.29
CA ASN A 7 8.25 20.64 11.78
C ASN A 7 8.02 20.81 10.27
N GLY A 8 6.92 20.26 9.74
CA GLY A 8 6.61 20.29 8.30
C GLY A 8 7.38 19.28 7.46
N ILE A 9 8.26 18.47 8.06
CA ILE A 9 9.13 17.51 7.36
C ILE A 9 8.63 16.08 7.59
N LYS A 10 8.56 15.33 6.50
CA LYS A 10 8.21 13.91 6.50
C LYS A 10 9.35 13.09 7.11
N THR A 11 9.08 12.45 8.25
CA THR A 11 10.11 11.86 9.12
C THR A 11 9.75 10.43 9.53
N GLU A 12 10.73 9.53 9.49
CA GLU A 12 10.58 8.14 9.98
C GLU A 12 10.56 8.08 11.52
N ALA A 13 10.00 6.99 12.05
CA ALA A 13 9.89 6.80 13.49
C ALA A 13 11.28 6.64 14.14
N THR A 14 11.62 7.57 15.03
CA THR A 14 12.82 7.53 15.87
C THR A 14 12.44 7.42 17.34
N LYS A 15 13.25 6.71 18.13
CA LYS A 15 12.89 6.33 19.51
C LYS A 15 12.56 7.56 20.35
N GLY A 16 11.38 7.55 20.99
CA GLY A 16 10.91 8.65 21.84
C GLY A 16 10.32 9.84 21.09
N ALA A 17 10.37 9.86 19.75
CA ALA A 17 9.83 10.94 18.97
C ALA A 17 8.30 10.96 18.95
N LYS A 18 7.78 12.16 18.72
CA LYS A 18 6.37 12.46 18.49
C LYS A 18 6.25 13.20 17.17
N GLY A 19 5.16 12.97 16.46
CA GLY A 19 4.88 13.62 15.19
C GLY A 19 3.39 13.82 14.98
N ILE A 20 3.05 14.37 13.83
CA ILE A 20 1.67 14.65 13.44
C ILE A 20 1.26 13.71 12.32
N CYS A 21 0.07 13.14 12.43
CA CYS A 21 -0.53 12.34 11.37
C CYS A 21 -0.87 13.24 10.16
N PRO A 22 -0.38 12.94 8.95
CA PRO A 22 -0.68 13.75 7.77
C PRO A 22 -2.17 13.74 7.38
N ILE A 23 -2.94 12.74 7.80
CA ILE A 23 -4.36 12.60 7.43
C ILE A 23 -5.26 13.45 8.34
N CYS A 24 -5.16 13.21 9.65
CA CYS A 24 -6.09 13.72 10.66
C CYS A 24 -5.47 14.74 11.62
N ASN A 25 -4.21 15.12 11.41
CA ASN A 25 -3.45 16.08 12.21
C ASN A 25 -3.31 15.72 13.71
N SER A 26 -3.62 14.48 14.10
CA SER A 26 -3.52 14.03 15.49
C SER A 26 -2.11 13.56 15.86
N GLU A 27 -1.81 13.55 17.16
CA GLU A 27 -0.50 13.12 17.71
C GLU A 27 -0.21 11.64 17.39
N LEU A 28 0.94 11.41 16.76
CA LEU A 28 1.55 10.11 16.55
C LEU A 28 2.71 9.91 17.54
N ILE A 29 2.84 8.69 18.05
CA ILE A 29 3.96 8.24 18.88
C ILE A 29 4.82 7.24 18.10
N ALA A 30 6.13 7.41 18.19
CA ALA A 30 7.07 6.46 17.59
C ALA A 30 7.07 5.14 18.38
N LYS A 31 6.88 4.03 17.67
CA LYS A 31 7.03 2.68 18.20
C LYS A 31 8.32 2.10 17.62
N CYS A 32 9.35 2.06 18.45
CA CYS A 32 10.68 1.58 18.08
C CYS A 32 11.15 0.48 19.03
N GLY A 33 11.71 -0.60 18.47
CA GLY A 33 12.25 -1.72 19.23
C GLY A 33 12.63 -2.89 18.32
N ASP A 34 13.16 -3.96 18.90
CA ASP A 34 13.83 -5.01 18.11
C ASP A 34 12.88 -6.07 17.54
N ARG A 35 11.60 -6.06 17.95
CA ARG A 35 10.62 -7.09 17.57
C ARG A 35 9.78 -6.74 16.34
N LYS A 36 9.60 -5.46 16.06
CA LYS A 36 8.75 -4.95 14.97
C LYS A 36 9.46 -3.80 14.31
N ILE A 37 9.25 -3.66 13.00
CA ILE A 37 9.75 -2.51 12.26
C ILE A 37 9.30 -1.20 12.92
N ASN A 38 10.22 -0.23 12.97
CA ASN A 38 9.93 1.10 13.50
C ASN A 38 8.78 1.73 12.71
N HIS A 39 7.76 2.20 13.42
CA HIS A 39 6.56 2.77 12.82
C HIS A 39 5.93 3.83 13.72
N TRP A 40 5.11 4.68 13.11
CA TRP A 40 4.25 5.61 13.82
C TRP A 40 2.90 4.97 14.11
N SER A 41 2.40 5.24 15.31
CA SER A 41 1.08 4.82 15.78
C SER A 41 0.37 6.01 16.40
N HIS A 42 -0.94 6.12 16.18
CA HIS A 42 -1.77 7.11 16.84
C HIS A 42 -1.80 6.88 18.34
N LYS A 43 -1.74 7.97 19.11
CA LYS A 43 -1.80 7.88 20.58
C LYS A 43 -3.18 7.44 21.10
N ALA A 44 -4.26 7.90 20.44
CA ALA A 44 -5.64 7.66 20.89
C ALA A 44 -6.58 7.21 19.76
N ILE A 45 -6.48 7.81 18.58
CA ILE A 45 -7.30 7.44 17.41
C ILE A 45 -6.86 6.07 16.91
N ARG A 46 -7.79 5.18 16.57
CA ARG A 46 -7.42 3.84 16.04
C ARG A 46 -7.55 3.73 14.53
N ASN A 47 -8.43 4.52 13.92
CA ASN A 47 -8.77 4.37 12.51
C ASN A 47 -9.09 5.73 11.88
N CYS A 48 -8.07 6.47 11.45
CA CYS A 48 -8.25 7.77 10.78
C CYS A 48 -8.33 7.67 9.26
N ASP A 49 -8.03 6.49 8.70
CA ASP A 49 -8.10 6.17 7.28
C ASP A 49 -8.69 4.77 7.16
N PRO A 50 -9.87 4.61 6.55
CA PRO A 50 -10.53 3.31 6.46
C PRO A 50 -9.74 2.29 5.63
N TRP A 51 -8.77 2.72 4.80
CA TRP A 51 -7.88 1.85 4.03
C TRP A 51 -6.60 1.50 4.76
N TRP A 52 -6.47 1.92 6.02
CA TRP A 52 -5.30 1.62 6.81
C TRP A 52 -5.19 0.12 7.11
N GLU A 53 -4.05 -0.46 6.76
CA GLU A 53 -3.69 -1.82 7.12
C GLU A 53 -2.38 -1.86 7.92
N PRO A 54 -2.18 -2.88 8.79
CA PRO A 54 -0.89 -3.15 9.39
C PRO A 54 0.16 -3.43 8.32
N GLU A 55 1.23 -2.65 8.31
CA GLU A 55 2.30 -2.80 7.32
C GLU A 55 3.20 -3.99 7.63
N SER A 56 3.43 -4.83 6.62
CA SER A 56 4.36 -5.98 6.68
C SER A 56 5.76 -5.62 6.17
N GLU A 57 6.75 -6.47 6.42
CA GLU A 57 8.09 -6.32 5.83
C GLU A 57 8.06 -6.40 4.31
N TRP A 58 7.24 -7.29 3.75
CA TRP A 58 7.01 -7.37 2.30
C TRP A 58 6.54 -6.03 1.75
N HIS A 59 5.51 -5.44 2.37
CA HIS A 59 4.94 -4.16 1.94
C HIS A 59 5.95 -3.03 2.05
N ARG A 60 6.68 -2.95 3.17
CA ARG A 60 7.72 -1.94 3.39
C ARG A 60 8.86 -2.06 2.38
N SER A 61 9.34 -3.28 2.14
CA SER A 61 10.46 -3.53 1.21
C SER A 61 10.11 -3.11 -0.21
N TRP A 62 8.88 -3.36 -0.67
CA TRP A 62 8.40 -2.87 -1.96
C TRP A 62 8.42 -1.36 -2.05
N LYS A 63 7.85 -0.65 -1.07
CA LYS A 63 7.87 0.81 -1.03
C LYS A 63 9.29 1.39 -1.00
N ASN A 64 10.22 0.73 -0.32
CA ASN A 64 11.61 1.17 -0.23
C ASN A 64 12.39 1.14 -1.56
N ASN A 65 11.85 0.56 -2.64
CA ASN A 65 12.44 0.65 -3.97
C ASN A 65 12.22 2.03 -4.64
N PHE A 66 11.42 2.90 -4.01
CA PHE A 66 11.09 4.22 -4.52
C PHE A 66 11.65 5.31 -3.60
N SER A 67 11.82 6.52 -4.12
CA SER A 67 12.27 7.66 -3.32
C SER A 67 11.26 8.03 -2.24
N GLN A 68 11.75 8.56 -1.12
CA GLN A 68 10.93 8.86 0.06
C GLN A 68 9.80 9.87 -0.22
N ASP A 69 10.01 10.80 -1.16
CA ASP A 69 9.00 11.77 -1.59
C ASP A 69 7.82 11.13 -2.32
N TRP A 70 7.98 9.92 -2.86
CA TRP A 70 6.91 9.20 -3.56
C TRP A 70 6.16 8.24 -2.63
N GLN A 71 6.76 7.82 -1.54
CA GLN A 71 6.13 6.88 -0.60
C GLN A 71 5.06 7.57 0.23
N GLU A 72 4.02 6.87 0.68
CA GLU A 72 2.98 7.34 1.62
C GLU A 72 2.52 8.79 1.35
N VAL A 73 2.01 9.06 0.15
CA VAL A 73 1.59 10.40 -0.28
C VAL A 73 0.12 10.60 0.06
N LEU A 74 -0.21 11.67 0.78
CA LEU A 74 -1.59 12.05 1.06
C LEU A 74 -2.27 12.58 -0.21
N LEU A 75 -3.43 12.03 -0.55
CA LEU A 75 -4.32 12.57 -1.56
C LEU A 75 -5.64 13.00 -0.91
N LEU A 76 -6.25 14.02 -1.49
CA LEU A 76 -7.54 14.59 -1.09
C LEU A 76 -8.43 14.63 -2.32
N ASP A 77 -9.60 14.00 -2.25
CA ASP A 77 -10.67 14.26 -3.20
C ASP A 77 -11.35 15.58 -2.81
N LYS A 78 -11.30 16.57 -3.71
CA LYS A 78 -11.86 17.91 -3.47
C LYS A 78 -13.38 17.94 -3.48
N ASN A 79 -14.04 16.94 -4.05
CA ASN A 79 -15.49 16.89 -4.16
C ASN A 79 -16.11 16.25 -2.91
N THR A 80 -15.48 15.20 -2.38
CA THR A 80 -15.98 14.44 -1.22
C THR A 80 -15.30 14.82 0.09
N ASN A 81 -14.17 15.53 0.03
CA ASN A 81 -13.23 15.74 1.15
C ASN A 81 -12.61 14.46 1.72
N GLU A 82 -12.72 13.32 1.02
CA GLU A 82 -12.07 12.07 1.40
C GLU A 82 -10.55 12.19 1.30
N LYS A 83 -9.85 11.62 2.27
CA LYS A 83 -8.39 11.65 2.37
C LYS A 83 -7.84 10.24 2.54
N HIS A 84 -6.90 9.88 1.69
CA HIS A 84 -6.23 8.59 1.76
C HIS A 84 -4.73 8.74 1.46
N ILE A 85 -3.94 7.79 1.97
CA ILE A 85 -2.51 7.72 1.69
C ILE A 85 -2.28 6.68 0.59
N ALA A 86 -1.71 7.12 -0.53
CA ALA A 86 -1.18 6.22 -1.54
C ALA A 86 0.17 5.64 -1.08
N ASP A 87 0.38 4.36 -1.29
CA ASP A 87 1.66 3.70 -0.99
C ASP A 87 2.81 4.34 -1.76
N ILE A 88 2.63 4.52 -3.08
CA ILE A 88 3.53 5.23 -3.98
C ILE A 88 2.73 6.16 -4.88
N ARG A 89 3.21 7.40 -5.06
CA ARG A 89 2.73 8.30 -6.10
C ARG A 89 3.91 8.93 -6.82
N THR A 90 3.97 8.72 -8.13
CA THR A 90 5.00 9.32 -8.99
C THR A 90 4.75 10.81 -9.21
N LYS A 91 5.77 11.54 -9.69
CA LYS A 91 5.64 12.96 -10.06
C LYS A 91 4.57 13.23 -11.12
N ASN A 92 4.28 12.25 -11.98
CA ASN A 92 3.27 12.35 -13.04
C ASN A 92 1.87 11.92 -12.57
N GLY A 93 1.69 11.63 -11.28
CA GLY A 93 0.39 11.33 -10.70
C GLY A 93 -0.02 9.85 -10.71
N LEU A 94 0.75 8.96 -11.36
CA LEU A 94 0.53 7.51 -11.28
C LEU A 94 0.66 7.03 -9.82
N VAL A 95 -0.34 6.30 -9.35
CA VAL A 95 -0.36 5.64 -8.04
C VAL A 95 0.02 4.17 -8.17
N ILE A 96 0.78 3.63 -7.22
CA ILE A 96 1.04 2.19 -7.11
C ILE A 96 0.67 1.79 -5.69
N GLU A 97 -0.24 0.82 -5.57
CA GLU A 97 -0.66 0.22 -4.31
C GLU A 97 -0.12 -1.21 -4.22
N PHE A 98 0.47 -1.56 -3.07
CA PHE A 98 0.97 -2.90 -2.81
C PHE A 98 0.04 -3.65 -1.90
N GLN A 99 -0.38 -4.85 -2.31
CA GLN A 99 -1.31 -5.64 -1.53
C GLN A 99 -0.73 -7.01 -1.21
N HIS A 100 -0.55 -7.28 0.09
CA HIS A 100 -0.08 -8.58 0.56
C HIS A 100 -1.26 -9.57 0.73
N SER A 101 -2.42 -9.11 1.20
CA SER A 101 -3.62 -9.95 1.37
C SER A 101 -4.78 -9.43 0.53
N PRO A 102 -5.63 -10.27 -0.06
CA PRO A 102 -6.75 -9.79 -0.86
C PRO A 102 -7.69 -8.87 -0.05
N ILE A 103 -8.16 -7.81 -0.70
CA ILE A 103 -9.18 -6.88 -0.18
C ILE A 103 -10.53 -7.18 -0.84
N SER A 104 -11.60 -6.60 -0.28
CA SER A 104 -12.93 -6.75 -0.88
C SER A 104 -13.00 -6.09 -2.27
N SER A 105 -13.88 -6.61 -3.13
CA SER A 105 -14.12 -6.02 -4.45
C SER A 105 -14.58 -4.56 -4.37
N GLN A 106 -15.39 -4.24 -3.35
CA GLN A 106 -15.91 -2.91 -3.09
C GLN A 106 -14.78 -1.94 -2.71
N GLU A 107 -13.85 -2.36 -1.86
CA GLU A 107 -12.70 -1.55 -1.46
C GLU A 107 -11.72 -1.34 -2.63
N ARG A 108 -11.47 -2.40 -3.42
CA ARG A 108 -10.66 -2.29 -4.64
C ARG A 108 -11.26 -1.26 -5.60
N LEU A 109 -12.56 -1.35 -5.88
CA LEU A 109 -13.27 -0.39 -6.74
C LEU A 109 -13.27 1.02 -6.14
N SER A 110 -13.39 1.18 -4.82
CA SER A 110 -13.32 2.51 -4.20
C SER A 110 -11.94 3.13 -4.36
N ARG A 111 -10.87 2.34 -4.18
CA ARG A 111 -9.48 2.80 -4.37
C ARG A 111 -9.19 3.14 -5.83
N GLU A 112 -9.61 2.29 -6.77
CA GLU A 112 -9.47 2.53 -8.21
C GLU A 112 -10.21 3.81 -8.64
N LYS A 113 -11.44 4.03 -8.13
CA LYS A 113 -12.20 5.24 -8.41
C LYS A 113 -11.53 6.49 -7.83
N PHE A 114 -11.00 6.41 -6.62
CA PHE A 114 -10.37 7.54 -5.94
C PHE A 114 -9.00 7.91 -6.56
N TYR A 115 -8.15 6.93 -6.82
CA TYR A 115 -6.80 7.16 -7.38
C TYR A 115 -6.79 7.33 -8.89
N MET A 116 -7.83 6.85 -9.58
CA MET A 116 -7.98 6.88 -11.04
C MET A 116 -6.87 6.12 -11.78
N THR A 117 -5.73 6.77 -12.03
CA THR A 117 -4.61 6.17 -12.78
C THR A 117 -3.69 5.45 -11.80
N MET A 118 -3.91 4.14 -11.63
CA MET A 118 -3.14 3.35 -10.67
C MET A 118 -2.74 1.95 -11.18
N PHE A 119 -1.70 1.39 -10.57
CA PHE A 119 -1.34 -0.02 -10.68
C PHE A 119 -1.43 -0.73 -9.34
N TRP A 120 -1.88 -1.98 -9.39
CA TRP A 120 -1.78 -2.92 -8.29
C TRP A 120 -0.53 -3.77 -8.41
N VAL A 121 0.18 -3.93 -7.30
CA VAL A 121 1.22 -4.95 -7.15
C VAL A 121 0.79 -5.89 -6.03
N VAL A 122 0.50 -7.14 -6.39
CA VAL A 122 -0.06 -8.13 -5.45
C VAL A 122 0.96 -9.21 -5.11
N ASP A 123 0.93 -9.71 -3.88
CA ASP A 123 1.77 -10.84 -3.46
C ASP A 123 1.22 -12.18 -3.97
N GLY A 124 1.73 -12.63 -5.12
CA GLY A 124 1.45 -13.94 -5.68
C GLY A 124 2.13 -15.13 -4.98
N SER A 125 2.77 -14.92 -3.83
CA SER A 125 3.51 -15.95 -3.07
C SER A 125 3.02 -16.15 -1.64
N ARG A 126 1.94 -15.46 -1.24
CA ARG A 126 1.45 -15.44 0.15
C ARG A 126 1.11 -16.83 0.72
N LEU A 127 0.39 -17.68 -0.02
CA LEU A 127 0.04 -19.02 0.45
C LEU A 127 1.03 -20.06 -0.08
N LYS A 128 1.23 -21.14 0.69
CA LYS A 128 2.19 -22.22 0.38
C LYS A 128 2.11 -22.79 -1.04
N LYS A 129 0.93 -22.74 -1.67
CA LYS A 129 0.68 -23.29 -3.02
C LYS A 129 0.65 -22.23 -4.12
N ASP A 130 0.69 -20.94 -3.79
CA ASP A 130 0.49 -19.87 -4.77
C ASP A 130 1.66 -19.82 -5.76
N TYR A 131 2.90 -19.86 -5.27
CA TYR A 131 4.08 -19.88 -6.14
C TYR A 131 4.11 -21.12 -7.06
N SER A 132 3.83 -22.32 -6.52
CA SER A 132 3.75 -23.53 -7.33
C SER A 132 2.62 -23.49 -8.36
N ARG A 133 1.50 -22.78 -8.08
CA ARG A 133 0.44 -22.56 -9.06
C ARG A 133 0.92 -21.60 -10.14
N PHE A 134 1.52 -20.47 -9.75
CA PHE A 134 2.07 -19.46 -10.65
C PHE A 134 3.05 -20.05 -11.68
N LEU A 135 3.93 -20.96 -11.26
CA LEU A 135 4.90 -21.60 -12.15
C LEU A 135 4.30 -22.52 -13.22
N LYS A 136 3.05 -22.97 -13.06
CA LYS A 136 2.39 -23.87 -14.02
C LYS A 136 1.75 -23.12 -15.20
N ILE A 137 1.86 -21.80 -15.20
CA ILE A 137 1.06 -20.93 -16.04
C ILE A 137 1.87 -20.54 -17.24
N GLN A 138 1.24 -20.65 -18.39
CA GLN A 138 1.82 -20.20 -19.63
C GLN A 138 1.47 -18.72 -19.81
N PHE A 139 2.48 -17.88 -19.68
CA PHE A 139 2.33 -16.46 -19.95
C PHE A 139 2.75 -16.14 -21.38
N ARG A 140 2.00 -15.27 -22.05
CA ARG A 140 2.41 -14.71 -23.34
C ARG A 140 3.46 -13.64 -23.08
N ARG A 141 4.70 -13.86 -23.51
CA ARG A 141 5.75 -12.84 -23.43
C ARG A 141 5.44 -11.71 -24.40
N ILE A 142 5.38 -10.48 -23.88
CA ILE A 142 5.13 -9.27 -24.69
C ILE A 142 6.31 -8.29 -24.67
N GLY A 143 7.36 -8.58 -23.88
CA GLY A 143 8.59 -7.79 -23.85
C GLY A 143 9.71 -8.44 -23.03
N PRO A 144 10.85 -7.74 -22.85
CA PRO A 144 11.89 -8.16 -21.94
C PRO A 144 11.36 -8.18 -20.50
N ARG A 145 11.22 -9.37 -19.90
CA ARG A 145 10.65 -9.57 -18.56
C ARG A 145 9.20 -9.08 -18.38
N ILE A 146 8.48 -8.81 -19.47
CA ILE A 146 7.07 -8.43 -19.44
C ILE A 146 6.25 -9.55 -20.08
N PHE A 147 5.27 -10.00 -19.32
CA PHE A 147 4.43 -11.12 -19.66
C PHE A 147 2.96 -10.73 -19.45
N SER A 148 2.09 -11.17 -20.34
CA SER A 148 0.64 -10.97 -20.27
C SER A 148 -0.06 -12.30 -20.08
N ILE A 149 -1.19 -12.27 -19.39
CA ILE A 149 -2.16 -13.37 -19.28
C ILE A 149 -3.54 -12.81 -19.60
N ASP A 150 -4.31 -13.54 -20.40
CA ASP A 150 -5.65 -13.09 -20.80
C ASP A 150 -6.72 -13.49 -19.75
N ALA A 151 -6.42 -14.50 -18.92
CA ALA A 151 -7.29 -15.02 -17.86
C ALA A 151 -6.56 -15.05 -16.49
N PRO A 152 -6.52 -13.93 -15.74
CA PRO A 152 -5.82 -13.86 -14.44
C PRO A 152 -6.37 -14.86 -13.41
N GLU A 153 -7.59 -15.37 -13.61
CA GLU A 153 -8.21 -16.38 -12.77
C GLU A 153 -7.50 -17.74 -12.78
N VAL A 154 -6.72 -17.99 -13.82
CA VAL A 154 -5.88 -19.18 -13.92
C VAL A 154 -4.66 -19.07 -12.99
N CYS A 155 -4.24 -17.84 -12.66
CA CYS A 155 -3.04 -17.60 -11.86
C CYS A 155 -3.29 -17.22 -10.42
N LEU A 156 -4.27 -16.34 -10.18
CA LEU A 156 -4.53 -15.83 -8.85
C LEU A 156 -5.61 -16.67 -8.15
N PRO A 157 -5.47 -16.95 -6.84
CA PRO A 157 -6.58 -17.46 -6.05
C PRO A 157 -7.85 -16.62 -6.21
N VAL A 158 -9.04 -17.25 -6.15
CA VAL A 158 -10.36 -16.57 -6.24
C VAL A 158 -10.48 -15.36 -5.33
N ALA A 159 -9.86 -15.39 -4.15
CA ALA A 159 -9.85 -14.27 -3.22
C ALA A 159 -9.30 -12.97 -3.82
N TRP A 160 -8.35 -13.04 -4.77
CA TRP A 160 -7.80 -11.88 -5.48
C TRP A 160 -8.65 -11.41 -6.68
N LEU A 161 -9.54 -12.28 -7.14
CA LEU A 161 -10.27 -12.11 -8.40
C LEU A 161 -11.67 -11.56 -8.22
N ILE A 162 -12.16 -11.39 -6.99
CA ILE A 162 -13.57 -11.09 -6.76
C ILE A 162 -13.92 -9.79 -7.50
N VAL A 163 -14.61 -10.00 -8.60
CA VAL A 163 -15.46 -9.10 -9.35
C VAL A 163 -16.84 -9.68 -9.05
N GLN A 164 -17.64 -8.96 -8.26
CA GLN A 164 -19.08 -9.18 -8.23
C GLN A 164 -19.72 -8.25 -9.23
#